data_AF-A0A0X7BEW3-F1
#
_entry.id   AF-A0A0X7BEW3-F1
#
_cell.length_a   1.000
_cell.length_b   1.000
_cell.length_c   1.000
_cell.angle_alpha   90.00
_cell.angle_beta   90.00
_cell.angle_gamma   90.00
#
_symmetry.space_group_name_H-M   'P 1'
#
loop_
_entity.id
_entity.type
_entity.pdbx_description
1 polymer ?
#
loop_
_entity_poly.entity_id
_entity_poly.type
_entity_poly.pdbx_seq_one_letter_code
_entity_poly.pdbx_strand_id
1 'polypeptide(L)'
;MGLIAKKCFSNAVRVTDRFHVQKLALEALQQIRTKYRCQAIDMENDAIEKAKSTKTKFESKILSNGDTSKQLLSRSRYILYNNKSKWSNNQTERAKLLFVLYPNIEKGYQLAQDLRNVFENTTDKIYGLSKLAKWREKVAQAEFKSFNTRSRSIQSHYQTIVNYFDNRSRNASSESFNAKIKAVRSQFRGVRNVEFFLFRLSSILLNPQLLRLMVHNALNWVNRYCCDPIFMPNFC
;
A
#
# COMPACT_ATOMS: atom_id res chain seq x y z
N MET A 1 -14.39 -15.65 3.08
CA MET A 1 -13.52 -15.67 4.28
C MET A 1 -14.05 -14.91 5.49
N GLY A 2 -14.81 -13.81 5.35
CA GLY A 2 -15.41 -13.14 6.51
C GLY A 2 -16.37 -14.00 7.36
N LEU A 3 -16.89 -15.10 6.79
CA LEU A 3 -17.84 -15.99 7.46
C LEU A 3 -17.23 -16.82 8.59
N ILE A 4 -15.99 -17.32 8.43
CA ILE A 4 -15.31 -18.11 9.48
C ILE A 4 -15.01 -17.20 10.68
N ALA A 5 -14.52 -15.98 10.42
CA ALA A 5 -14.29 -15.00 11.47
C ALA A 5 -15.57 -14.69 12.26
N LYS A 6 -16.68 -14.43 11.55
CA LYS A 6 -17.98 -14.17 12.16
C LYS A 6 -18.53 -15.36 12.95
N LYS A 7 -18.28 -16.60 12.49
CA LYS A 7 -18.80 -17.82 13.12
C LYS A 7 -17.99 -18.24 14.35
N CYS A 8 -16.67 -18.17 14.27
CA CYS A 8 -15.78 -18.60 15.36
C CYS A 8 -15.54 -17.49 16.40
N PHE A 9 -15.68 -16.23 16.01
CA PHE A 9 -15.41 -15.06 16.85
C PHE A 9 -16.53 -14.03 16.72
N SER A 10 -17.73 -14.43 17.15
CA SER A 10 -18.95 -13.62 17.04
C SER A 10 -18.85 -12.24 17.71
N ASN A 11 -18.07 -12.14 18.77
CA ASN A 11 -17.86 -10.90 19.53
C ASN A 11 -16.66 -10.06 19.04
N ALA A 12 -15.91 -10.52 18.02
CA ALA A 12 -14.73 -9.82 17.54
C ALA A 12 -15.08 -8.71 16.55
N VAL A 13 -14.45 -7.54 16.73
CA VAL A 13 -14.56 -6.42 15.80
C VAL A 13 -13.53 -6.57 14.70
N ARG A 14 -13.98 -6.59 13.44
CA ARG A 14 -13.08 -6.67 12.29
C ARG A 14 -12.46 -5.31 12.01
N VAL A 15 -11.13 -5.28 11.94
CA VAL A 15 -10.34 -4.09 11.65
C VAL A 15 -9.49 -4.32 10.41
N THR A 16 -9.52 -3.37 9.47
CA THR A 16 -8.61 -3.34 8.33
C THR A 16 -7.33 -2.60 8.72
N ASP A 17 -6.17 -3.18 8.40
CA ASP A 17 -4.88 -2.55 8.68
C ASP A 17 -4.71 -1.23 7.89
N ARG A 18 -4.38 -0.15 8.59
CA ARG A 18 -4.09 1.16 7.99
C ARG A 18 -3.03 1.07 6.89
N PHE A 19 -2.02 0.21 7.01
CA PHE A 19 -0.95 0.11 6.02
C PHE A 19 -1.46 -0.47 4.70
N HIS A 20 -2.42 -1.40 4.75
CA HIS A 20 -3.10 -1.89 3.55
C HIS A 20 -3.92 -0.78 2.89
N VAL A 21 -4.64 0.02 3.68
CA VAL A 21 -5.41 1.17 3.14
C VAL A 21 -4.48 2.20 2.50
N GLN A 22 -3.39 2.58 3.18
CA GLN A 22 -2.39 3.51 2.64
C GLN A 22 -1.71 2.96 1.37
N LYS A 23 -1.47 1.64 1.30
CA LYS A 23 -0.90 0.98 0.12
C LYS A 23 -1.76 1.18 -1.12
N LEU A 24 -3.10 1.19 -1.00
CA LEU A 24 -3.99 1.45 -2.15
C LEU A 24 -3.70 2.80 -2.80
N ALA A 25 -3.57 3.87 -2.01
CA ALA A 25 -3.27 5.20 -2.52
C ALA A 25 -1.86 5.28 -3.10
N LEU A 26 -0.88 4.63 -2.48
CA LEU A 26 0.48 4.54 -3.01
C LEU A 26 0.51 3.79 -4.36
N GLU A 27 -0.22 2.69 -4.50
CA GLU A 27 -0.35 1.97 -5.77
C GLU A 27 -1.01 2.84 -6.85
N ALA A 28 -2.05 3.61 -6.51
CA ALA A 28 -2.68 4.55 -7.44
C ALA A 28 -1.71 5.63 -7.93
N LEU A 29 -0.88 6.17 -7.03
CA LEU A 29 0.19 7.11 -7.39
C LEU A 29 1.24 6.48 -8.30
N GLN A 30 1.65 5.24 -8.01
CA GLN A 30 2.63 4.52 -8.83
C GLN A 30 2.10 4.19 -10.23
N GLN A 31 0.78 4.01 -10.40
CA GLN A 31 0.16 3.88 -11.72
C GLN A 31 0.32 5.17 -12.53
N ILE A 32 0.09 6.34 -11.92
CA ILE A 32 0.29 7.65 -12.58
C ILE A 32 1.75 7.81 -13.03
N ARG A 33 2.70 7.55 -12.12
CA ARG A 33 4.15 7.62 -12.43
C ARG A 33 4.53 6.64 -13.56
N THR A 34 4.01 5.42 -13.52
CA THR A 34 4.29 4.40 -14.54
C THR A 34 3.74 4.82 -15.90
N LYS A 35 2.54 5.41 -15.95
CA LYS A 35 1.97 5.96 -17.19
C LYS A 35 2.89 7.02 -17.81
N TYR A 36 3.35 7.99 -17.02
CA TYR A 36 4.30 8.99 -17.50
C TYR A 36 5.63 8.37 -17.94
N ARG A 37 6.09 7.31 -17.26
CA ARG A 37 7.32 6.63 -17.65
C ARG A 37 7.18 5.94 -19.01
N CYS A 38 6.06 5.27 -19.27
CA CYS A 38 5.79 4.69 -20.58
C CYS A 38 5.80 5.78 -21.65
N GLN A 39 5.07 6.88 -21.45
CA GLN A 39 5.05 8.01 -22.38
C GLN A 39 6.46 8.58 -22.65
N ALA A 40 7.29 8.73 -21.61
CA ALA A 40 8.66 9.21 -21.77
C ALA A 40 9.57 8.23 -22.53
N ILE A 41 9.30 6.92 -22.45
CA ILE A 41 10.01 5.90 -23.23
C ILE A 41 9.54 5.96 -24.69
N ASP A 42 8.23 6.05 -24.92
CA ASP A 42 7.65 6.11 -26.26
C ASP A 42 8.16 7.34 -27.03
N MET A 43 8.11 8.52 -26.40
CA MET A 43 8.66 9.76 -26.99
C MET A 43 10.15 9.67 -27.33
N GLU A 44 10.92 8.94 -26.52
CA GLU A 44 12.35 8.73 -26.78
C GLU A 44 12.57 7.77 -27.95
N ASN A 45 11.77 6.70 -28.03
CA ASN A 45 11.80 5.77 -29.16
C ASN A 45 11.45 6.48 -30.47
N ASP A 46 10.39 7.28 -30.49
CA ASP A 46 9.99 8.08 -31.65
C ASP A 46 11.12 9.03 -32.08
N ALA A 47 11.80 9.67 -31.13
CA ALA A 47 12.92 10.56 -31.40
C ALA A 47 14.15 9.81 -31.96
N ILE A 48 14.41 8.58 -31.48
CA ILE A 48 15.46 7.71 -32.00
C ILE A 48 15.14 7.27 -33.43
N GLU A 49 13.90 6.88 -33.71
CA GLU A 49 13.46 6.49 -35.05
C GLU A 49 13.58 7.66 -36.03
N LYS A 50 13.15 8.85 -35.61
CA LYS A 50 13.32 10.07 -36.40
C LYS A 50 14.80 10.36 -36.69
N ALA A 51 15.66 10.30 -35.68
CA ALA A 51 17.10 10.52 -35.85
C ALA A 51 17.74 9.51 -36.83
N LYS A 52 17.35 8.23 -36.75
CA LYS A 52 17.77 7.19 -37.71
C LYS A 52 17.33 7.53 -39.13
N SER A 53 16.08 7.95 -39.32
CA SER A 53 15.56 8.33 -40.64
C SER A 53 16.30 9.53 -41.25
N THR A 54 16.71 10.49 -40.40
CA THR A 54 17.46 11.68 -40.81
C THR A 54 18.98 11.48 -40.80
N LYS A 55 19.47 10.26 -40.52
CA LYS A 55 20.89 9.91 -40.35
C LYS A 55 21.63 10.82 -39.35
N THR A 56 20.93 11.33 -38.34
CA THR A 56 21.51 12.12 -37.25
C THR A 56 21.67 11.25 -35.99
N LYS A 57 22.58 11.66 -35.10
CA LYS A 57 22.75 11.01 -33.80
C LYS A 57 21.67 11.50 -32.84
N PHE A 58 21.01 10.59 -32.14
CA PHE A 58 20.10 10.94 -31.06
C PHE A 58 20.87 11.29 -29.79
N GLU A 59 20.51 12.42 -29.16
CA GLU A 59 21.05 12.85 -27.87
C GLU A 59 19.92 13.06 -26.87
N SER A 60 20.01 12.38 -25.73
CA SER A 60 18.99 12.49 -24.68
C SER A 60 19.13 13.80 -23.91
N LYS A 61 18.01 14.47 -23.64
CA LYS A 61 17.99 15.64 -22.76
C LYS A 61 18.31 15.23 -21.32
N ILE A 62 19.38 15.78 -20.77
CA ILE A 62 19.81 15.58 -19.37
C ILE A 62 19.25 16.73 -18.51
N LEU A 63 18.70 16.39 -17.35
CA LEU A 63 18.20 17.34 -16.36
C LEU A 63 19.32 17.82 -15.44
N SER A 64 19.06 18.87 -14.65
CA SER A 64 20.06 19.45 -13.74
C SER A 64 20.61 18.48 -12.69
N ASN A 65 19.90 17.40 -12.40
CA ASN A 65 20.35 16.34 -11.50
C ASN A 65 21.08 15.17 -12.20
N GLY A 66 21.39 15.31 -13.49
CA GLY A 66 22.05 14.28 -14.31
C GLY A 66 21.14 13.14 -14.79
N ASP A 67 19.84 13.17 -14.49
CA ASP A 67 18.91 12.16 -14.98
C ASP A 67 18.32 12.56 -16.34
N THR A 68 18.02 11.57 -17.18
CA THR A 68 17.03 11.70 -18.26
C THR A 68 15.60 11.67 -17.70
N SER A 69 14.60 12.10 -18.48
CA SER A 69 13.18 12.05 -18.06
C SER A 69 12.73 10.66 -17.62
N LYS A 70 13.12 9.59 -18.33
CA LYS A 70 12.80 8.20 -17.96
C LYS A 70 13.52 7.75 -16.68
N GLN A 71 14.76 8.17 -16.48
CA GLN A 71 15.54 7.85 -15.27
C GLN A 71 14.96 8.58 -14.06
N LEU A 72 14.57 9.85 -14.19
CA LEU A 72 13.89 10.62 -13.16
C LEU A 72 12.64 9.89 -12.67
N LEU A 73 11.78 9.47 -13.61
CA LEU A 73 10.56 8.73 -13.29
C LEU A 73 10.84 7.35 -12.68
N SER A 74 11.89 6.66 -13.11
CA SER A 74 12.28 5.35 -12.55
C SER A 74 12.79 5.49 -11.11
N ARG A 75 13.76 6.39 -10.90
CA ARG A 75 14.47 6.59 -9.62
C ARG A 75 13.58 7.24 -8.56
N SER A 76 12.50 7.91 -8.97
CA SER A 76 11.56 8.55 -8.04
C SER A 76 10.57 7.57 -7.39
N ARG A 77 10.57 6.28 -7.75
CA ARG A 77 9.63 5.28 -7.16
C ARG A 77 9.63 5.30 -5.64
N TYR A 78 10.82 5.24 -5.02
CA TYR A 78 10.96 5.14 -3.57
C TYR A 78 10.70 6.45 -2.83
N ILE A 79 11.01 7.58 -3.48
CA ILE A 79 10.74 8.93 -2.97
C ILE A 79 9.24 9.08 -2.66
N LEU A 80 8.40 8.62 -3.59
CA LEU A 80 6.95 8.71 -3.50
C LEU A 80 6.31 7.82 -2.41
N TYR A 81 7.03 6.85 -1.84
CA TYR A 81 6.54 6.03 -0.72
C TYR A 81 6.70 6.73 0.65
N ASN A 82 7.61 7.69 0.73
CA ASN A 82 8.05 8.29 1.98
C ASN A 82 7.48 9.70 2.18
N ASN A 83 7.44 10.14 3.44
CA ASN A 83 7.11 11.53 3.77
C ASN A 83 8.27 12.44 3.36
N LYS A 84 7.97 13.70 3.03
CA LYS A 84 8.97 14.71 2.69
C LYS A 84 10.07 14.84 3.76
N SER A 85 9.72 14.69 5.04
CA SER A 85 10.66 14.75 6.17
C SER A 85 11.70 13.64 6.22
N LYS A 86 11.50 12.54 5.47
CA LYS A 86 12.43 11.41 5.42
C LYS A 86 13.33 11.44 4.19
N TRP A 87 13.23 12.48 3.36
CA TRP A 87 14.03 12.58 2.15
C TRP A 87 15.43 13.08 2.45
N SER A 88 16.43 12.48 1.82
CA SER A 88 17.77 13.07 1.76
C SER A 88 17.79 14.31 0.88
N ASN A 89 18.87 15.10 0.92
CA ASN A 89 19.03 16.28 0.06
C ASN A 89 18.88 15.93 -1.42
N ASN A 90 19.57 14.87 -1.88
CA ASN A 90 19.48 14.39 -3.27
C ASN A 90 18.06 13.91 -3.64
N GLN A 91 17.31 13.35 -2.70
CA GLN A 91 15.91 12.95 -2.93
C GLN A 91 15.01 14.17 -3.01
N THR A 92 15.26 15.20 -2.20
CA THR A 92 14.52 16.45 -2.18
C THR A 92 14.69 17.22 -3.48
N GLU A 93 15.92 17.35 -3.97
CA GLU A 93 16.20 17.97 -5.28
C GLU A 93 15.52 17.22 -6.43
N ARG A 94 15.64 15.89 -6.42
CA ARG A 94 14.96 15.04 -7.41
C ARG A 94 13.44 15.18 -7.35
N ALA A 95 12.86 15.24 -6.16
CA ALA A 95 11.42 15.43 -5.97
C ALA A 95 10.96 16.80 -6.48
N LYS A 96 11.73 17.87 -6.23
CA LYS A 96 11.45 19.21 -6.77
C LYS A 96 11.38 19.17 -8.30
N LEU A 97 12.38 18.60 -8.96
CA LEU A 97 12.38 18.44 -10.42
C LEU A 97 11.20 17.59 -10.92
N LEU A 98 10.92 16.48 -10.25
CA LEU A 98 9.80 15.61 -10.59
C LEU A 98 8.46 16.34 -10.53
N PHE A 99 8.23 17.13 -9.48
CA PHE A 99 6.95 17.82 -9.29
C PHE A 99 6.78 19.01 -10.22
N VAL A 100 7.86 19.73 -10.54
CA VAL A 100 7.85 20.79 -11.57
C VAL A 100 7.51 20.20 -12.95
N LEU A 101 8.13 19.09 -13.33
CA LEU A 101 7.91 18.47 -14.65
C LEU A 101 6.60 17.68 -14.74
N TYR A 102 6.13 17.12 -13.62
CA TYR A 102 4.94 16.28 -13.57
C TYR A 102 4.00 16.69 -12.41
N PRO A 103 3.28 17.82 -12.54
CA PRO A 103 2.39 18.33 -11.47
C PRO A 103 1.32 17.31 -11.03
N ASN A 104 0.85 16.47 -11.95
CA ASN A 104 -0.11 15.41 -11.63
C ASN A 104 0.47 14.34 -10.69
N ILE A 105 1.78 14.07 -10.75
CA ILE A 105 2.45 13.19 -9.77
C ILE A 105 2.48 13.87 -8.41
N GLU A 106 2.72 15.19 -8.34
CA GLU A 106 2.66 15.92 -7.07
C GLU A 106 1.25 15.89 -6.47
N LYS A 107 0.21 16.17 -7.26
CA LYS A 107 -1.19 16.10 -6.82
C LYS A 107 -1.53 14.70 -6.31
N GLY A 108 -1.13 13.65 -7.03
CA GLY A 108 -1.29 12.27 -6.57
C GLY A 108 -0.51 11.95 -5.29
N TYR A 109 0.71 12.50 -5.14
CA TYR A 109 1.51 12.37 -3.92
C TYR A 109 0.81 13.02 -2.73
N GLN A 110 0.28 14.23 -2.89
CA GLN A 110 -0.50 14.93 -1.86
C GLN A 110 -1.71 14.11 -1.42
N LEU A 111 -2.47 13.50 -2.35
CA LEU A 111 -3.59 12.62 -1.99
C LEU A 111 -3.14 11.40 -1.16
N ALA A 112 -2.01 10.78 -1.50
CA ALA A 112 -1.48 9.65 -0.74
C ALA A 112 -1.01 10.08 0.67
N GLN A 113 -0.40 11.26 0.78
CA GLN A 113 0.02 11.84 2.07
C GLN A 113 -1.18 12.25 2.93
N ASP A 114 -2.21 12.85 2.33
CA ASP A 114 -3.45 13.20 3.03
C ASP A 114 -4.08 11.96 3.66
N LEU A 115 -4.19 10.85 2.92
CA LEU A 115 -4.71 9.59 3.48
C LEU A 115 -3.84 9.07 4.63
N ARG A 116 -2.51 9.14 4.49
CA ARG A 116 -1.59 8.76 5.57
C ARG A 116 -1.83 9.59 6.83
N ASN A 117 -1.95 10.91 6.66
CA ASN A 117 -2.18 11.86 7.74
C ASN A 117 -3.50 11.61 8.47
N VAL A 118 -4.54 11.12 7.78
CA VAL A 118 -5.79 10.72 8.44
C VAL A 118 -5.53 9.67 9.51
N PHE A 119 -4.77 8.61 9.20
CA PHE A 119 -4.48 7.53 10.15
C PHE A 119 -3.42 7.88 11.20
N GLU A 120 -2.46 8.74 10.87
CA GLU A 120 -1.39 9.13 11.80
C GLU A 120 -1.91 10.11 12.86
N ASN A 121 -2.63 11.15 12.42
CA ASN A 121 -2.95 12.33 13.24
C ASN A 121 -4.40 12.36 13.75
N THR A 122 -5.15 11.27 13.64
CA THR A 122 -6.56 11.23 14.09
C THR A 122 -6.77 10.08 15.05
N THR A 123 -7.15 10.40 16.28
CA THR A 123 -7.41 9.42 17.35
C THR A 123 -8.88 9.02 17.39
N ASP A 124 -9.77 9.99 17.27
CA ASP A 124 -11.20 9.78 17.38
C ASP A 124 -11.84 9.25 16.08
N LYS A 125 -12.81 8.35 16.26
CA LYS A 125 -13.50 7.65 15.18
C LYS A 125 -14.36 8.56 14.30
N ILE A 126 -15.08 9.51 14.90
CA ILE A 126 -15.98 10.43 14.20
C ILE A 126 -15.16 11.40 13.35
N TYR A 127 -14.09 11.93 13.93
CA TYR A 127 -13.14 12.76 13.17
C TYR A 127 -12.42 11.97 12.08
N GLY A 128 -12.07 10.70 12.33
CA GLY A 128 -11.48 9.80 11.34
C GLY A 128 -12.41 9.60 10.13
N LEU A 129 -13.68 9.33 10.39
CA LEU A 129 -14.72 9.20 9.37
C LEU A 129 -14.90 10.48 8.56
N SER A 130 -14.95 11.63 9.23
CA SER A 130 -15.10 12.93 8.58
C SER A 130 -13.90 13.27 7.69
N LYS A 131 -12.67 12.97 8.13
CA LYS A 131 -11.45 13.21 7.34
C LYS A 131 -11.35 12.26 6.14
N LEU A 132 -11.77 11.00 6.29
CA LEU A 132 -11.84 10.05 5.17
C LEU A 132 -12.86 10.49 4.10
N ALA A 133 -14.00 11.06 4.52
CA ALA A 133 -14.98 11.64 3.60
C ALA A 133 -14.40 12.84 2.82
N LYS A 134 -13.76 13.79 3.52
CA LYS A 134 -13.06 14.92 2.89
C LYS A 134 -11.95 14.46 1.93
N TRP A 135 -11.21 13.41 2.30
CA TRP A 135 -10.20 12.83 1.41
C TRP A 135 -10.82 12.27 0.13
N ARG A 136 -11.97 11.59 0.22
CA ARG A 136 -12.69 11.08 -0.95
C ARG A 136 -13.13 12.22 -1.89
N GLU A 137 -13.61 13.33 -1.34
CA GLU A 137 -14.00 14.51 -2.14
C GLU A 137 -12.80 15.06 -2.91
N LYS A 138 -11.65 15.22 -2.24
CA LYS A 138 -10.39 15.61 -2.89
C LYS A 138 -9.98 14.64 -4.00
N VAL A 139 -10.15 13.33 -3.78
CA VAL A 139 -9.89 12.32 -4.82
C VAL A 139 -10.80 12.48 -6.03
N ALA A 140 -12.10 12.74 -5.81
CA ALA A 140 -13.04 12.96 -6.89
C ALA A 140 -12.67 14.20 -7.72
N GLN A 141 -12.35 15.31 -7.05
CA GLN A 141 -11.89 16.57 -7.67
C GLN A 141 -10.52 16.44 -8.38
N ALA A 142 -9.73 15.43 -8.04
CA ALA A 142 -8.46 15.18 -8.69
C ALA A 142 -8.59 14.42 -10.02
N GLU A 143 -9.74 13.79 -10.27
CA GLU A 143 -10.09 13.10 -11.52
C GLU A 143 -9.12 11.97 -11.93
N PHE A 144 -8.25 11.51 -11.03
CA PHE A 144 -7.38 10.38 -11.30
C PHE A 144 -8.16 9.07 -11.23
N LYS A 145 -8.34 8.41 -12.40
CA LYS A 145 -9.00 7.11 -12.51
C LYS A 145 -8.43 6.07 -11.52
N SER A 146 -7.11 6.02 -11.36
CA SER A 146 -6.44 5.11 -10.43
C SER A 146 -6.87 5.35 -8.98
N PHE A 147 -6.90 6.61 -8.52
CA PHE A 147 -7.36 6.94 -7.17
C PHE A 147 -8.86 6.73 -6.99
N ASN A 148 -9.69 7.05 -7.98
CA ASN A 148 -11.14 6.85 -7.91
C ASN A 148 -11.49 5.37 -7.73
N THR A 149 -10.84 4.46 -8.46
CA THR A 149 -11.00 3.01 -8.28
C THR A 149 -10.62 2.58 -6.87
N ARG A 150 -9.46 3.04 -6.37
CA ARG A 150 -9.00 2.72 -5.01
C ARG A 150 -9.90 3.30 -3.92
N SER A 151 -10.44 4.50 -4.12
CA SER A 151 -11.39 5.15 -3.23
C SER A 151 -12.70 4.35 -3.11
N ARG A 152 -13.22 3.80 -4.22
CA ARG A 152 -14.37 2.90 -4.18
C ARG A 152 -14.10 1.63 -3.37
N SER A 153 -12.91 1.03 -3.50
CA SER A 153 -12.50 -0.11 -2.66
C SER A 153 -12.40 0.25 -1.18
N ILE A 154 -11.95 1.46 -0.84
CA ILE A 154 -11.93 1.93 0.56
C ILE A 154 -13.37 2.07 1.09
N GLN A 155 -14.29 2.61 0.28
CA GLN A 155 -15.69 2.76 0.65
C GLN A 155 -16.39 1.42 0.86
N SER A 156 -16.11 0.38 0.06
CA SER A 156 -16.72 -0.94 0.26
C SER A 156 -16.29 -1.60 1.58
N HIS A 157 -15.20 -1.13 2.20
CA HIS A 157 -14.68 -1.62 3.48
C HIS A 157 -14.70 -0.58 4.59
N TYR A 158 -15.52 0.45 4.46
CA TYR A 158 -15.47 1.61 5.35
C TYR A 158 -15.66 1.24 6.82
N GLN A 159 -16.59 0.34 7.13
CA GLN A 159 -16.83 -0.11 8.50
C GLN A 159 -15.58 -0.70 9.15
N THR A 160 -14.90 -1.62 8.47
CA THR A 160 -13.71 -2.29 9.03
C THR A 160 -12.50 -1.36 9.06
N ILE A 161 -12.43 -0.38 8.17
CA ILE A 161 -11.39 0.65 8.16
C ILE A 161 -11.59 1.61 9.33
N VAL A 162 -12.81 2.08 9.58
CA VAL A 162 -13.10 3.06 10.64
C VAL A 162 -13.00 2.42 12.03
N ASN A 163 -13.24 1.11 12.17
CA ASN A 163 -12.97 0.38 13.42
C ASN A 163 -11.49 0.44 13.85
N TYR A 164 -10.56 0.80 12.97
CA TYR A 164 -9.17 1.07 13.34
C TYR A 164 -9.05 2.15 14.43
N PHE A 165 -9.90 3.17 14.40
CA PHE A 165 -9.82 4.30 15.33
C PHE A 165 -10.23 3.95 16.76
N ASP A 166 -10.96 2.85 16.99
CA ASP A 166 -11.40 2.45 18.32
C ASP A 166 -10.20 2.08 19.23
N ASN A 167 -9.25 1.31 18.70
CA ASN A 167 -8.12 0.78 19.47
C ASN A 167 -6.75 1.12 18.89
N ARG A 168 -6.69 1.63 17.65
CA ARG A 168 -5.47 1.94 16.88
C ARG A 168 -4.39 0.85 16.93
N SER A 169 -4.81 -0.41 17.06
CA SER A 169 -3.91 -1.52 17.34
C SER A 169 -2.91 -1.72 16.21
N ARG A 170 -1.66 -2.03 16.57
CA ARG A 170 -0.61 -2.34 15.59
C ARG A 170 -0.76 -3.80 15.16
N ASN A 171 -0.79 -4.03 13.85
CA ASN A 171 -0.95 -5.37 13.27
C ASN A 171 0.31 -6.26 13.40
N ALA A 172 1.40 -5.76 13.99
CA ALA A 172 2.70 -6.44 14.07
C ALA A 172 2.63 -7.84 14.72
N SER A 173 1.85 -8.00 15.78
CA SER A 173 1.65 -9.30 16.43
C SER A 173 0.96 -10.30 15.50
N SER A 174 -0.10 -9.86 14.81
CA SER A 174 -0.80 -10.66 13.81
C SER A 174 0.12 -10.98 12.62
N GLU A 175 0.94 -10.04 12.18
CA GLU A 175 1.91 -10.27 11.10
C GLU A 175 2.96 -11.32 11.45
N SER A 176 3.57 -11.21 12.65
CA SER A 176 4.59 -12.16 13.11
C SER A 176 4.00 -13.57 13.28
N PHE A 177 2.80 -13.66 13.86
CA PHE A 177 2.11 -14.91 14.05
C PHE A 177 1.83 -15.61 12.71
N ASN A 178 1.36 -14.86 11.74
CA ASN A 178 1.07 -15.41 10.44
C ASN A 178 2.32 -15.75 9.62
N ALA A 179 3.44 -15.05 9.84
CA ALA A 179 4.73 -15.45 9.30
C ALA A 179 5.15 -16.82 9.87
N LYS A 180 4.94 -17.06 11.18
CA LYS A 180 5.18 -18.38 11.80
C LYS A 180 4.30 -19.47 11.20
N ILE A 181 2.99 -19.23 11.01
CA ILE A 181 2.10 -20.20 10.33
C ILE A 181 2.59 -20.51 8.92
N LYS A 182 2.96 -19.47 8.14
CA LYS A 182 3.47 -19.66 6.78
C LYS A 182 4.77 -20.47 6.77
N ALA A 183 5.68 -20.21 7.71
CA ALA A 183 6.92 -20.97 7.86
C ALA A 183 6.63 -22.46 8.15
N VAL A 184 5.72 -22.75 9.08
CA VAL A 184 5.27 -24.12 9.37
C VAL A 184 4.72 -24.79 8.11
N ARG A 185 3.78 -24.14 7.41
CA ARG A 185 3.21 -24.69 6.16
C ARG A 185 4.26 -24.95 5.08
N SER A 186 5.25 -24.07 4.97
CA SER A 186 6.35 -24.21 4.00
C SER A 186 7.25 -25.40 4.32
N GLN A 187 7.60 -25.59 5.60
CA GLN A 187 8.42 -26.73 6.05
C GLN A 187 7.76 -28.07 5.73
N PHE A 188 6.44 -28.16 5.90
CA PHE A 188 5.67 -29.39 5.65
C PHE A 188 5.15 -29.53 4.21
N ARG A 189 5.54 -28.62 3.30
CA ARG A 189 5.08 -28.58 1.89
C ARG A 189 3.55 -28.72 1.77
N GLY A 190 2.82 -28.04 2.65
CA GLY A 190 1.35 -28.13 2.76
C GLY A 190 0.87 -28.73 4.07
N VAL A 191 -0.42 -29.05 4.13
CA VAL A 191 -1.08 -29.66 5.31
C VAL A 191 -1.61 -31.01 4.88
N ARG A 192 -0.82 -32.08 5.10
CA ARG A 192 -1.20 -33.46 4.75
C ARG A 192 -1.96 -34.17 5.89
N ASN A 193 -1.60 -33.85 7.14
CA ASN A 193 -2.27 -34.34 8.34
C ASN A 193 -2.73 -33.12 9.16
N VAL A 194 -4.05 -32.96 9.27
CA VAL A 194 -4.67 -31.81 9.94
C VAL A 194 -4.41 -31.85 11.45
N GLU A 195 -4.48 -33.03 12.07
CA GLU A 195 -4.27 -33.20 13.50
C GLU A 195 -2.83 -32.86 13.90
N PHE A 196 -1.85 -33.37 13.15
CA PHE A 196 -0.44 -33.03 13.36
C PHE A 196 -0.16 -31.54 13.12
N PHE A 197 -0.81 -30.94 12.12
CA PHE A 197 -0.71 -29.51 11.88
C PHE A 197 -1.29 -28.69 13.03
N LEU A 198 -2.45 -29.07 13.57
CA LEU A 198 -3.06 -28.43 14.73
C LEU A 198 -2.20 -28.62 15.99
N PHE A 199 -1.58 -29.79 16.19
CA PHE A 199 -0.64 -30.05 17.28
C PHE A 199 0.61 -29.15 17.20
N ARG A 200 1.18 -28.97 16.00
CA ARG A 200 2.34 -28.08 15.80
C ARG A 200 1.95 -26.60 15.97
N LEU A 201 0.75 -26.22 15.53
CA LEU A 201 0.22 -24.89 15.76
C LEU A 201 0.01 -24.62 17.26
N SER A 202 -0.64 -25.53 18.00
CA SER A 202 -0.84 -25.38 19.44
C SER A 202 0.48 -25.30 20.20
N SER A 203 1.48 -26.08 19.81
CA SER A 203 2.85 -26.01 20.38
C SER A 203 3.50 -24.62 20.19
N ILE A 204 3.21 -23.93 19.09
CA ILE A 204 3.69 -22.56 18.85
C ILE A 204 2.86 -21.53 19.64
N LEU A 205 1.57 -21.80 19.83
CA LEU A 205 0.63 -20.93 20.55
C LEU A 205 0.84 -20.96 22.08
N LEU A 206 1.27 -22.09 22.63
CA LEU A 206 1.48 -22.33 24.08
C LEU A 206 2.78 -21.74 24.65
N ASN A 207 3.55 -20.98 23.87
CA ASN A 207 4.67 -20.23 24.41
C ASN A 207 4.15 -19.12 25.36
N PRO A 208 4.55 -19.06 26.63
CA PRO A 208 4.00 -18.12 27.62
C PRO A 208 4.03 -16.65 27.21
N GLN A 209 5.03 -16.25 26.41
CA GLN A 209 5.13 -14.90 25.84
C GLN A 209 4.05 -14.64 24.78
N LEU A 210 3.73 -15.65 23.96
CA LEU A 210 2.68 -15.56 22.94
C LEU A 210 1.28 -15.70 23.55
N LEU A 211 1.11 -16.49 24.60
CA LEU A 211 -0.17 -16.63 25.30
C LEU A 211 -0.59 -15.31 25.98
N ARG A 212 0.35 -14.59 26.61
CA ARG A 212 0.10 -13.21 27.09
C ARG A 212 -0.24 -12.25 25.94
N LEU A 213 0.43 -12.37 24.79
CA LEU A 213 0.13 -11.58 23.59
C LEU A 213 -1.25 -11.91 22.99
N MET A 214 -1.72 -13.15 23.09
CA MET A 214 -3.04 -13.57 22.63
C MET A 214 -4.15 -13.13 23.58
N VAL A 215 -3.95 -13.20 24.90
CA VAL A 215 -4.94 -12.73 25.89
C VAL A 215 -5.11 -11.20 25.84
N HIS A 216 -4.03 -10.44 25.62
CA HIS A 216 -4.12 -8.98 25.45
C HIS A 216 -4.62 -8.53 24.06
N ASN A 217 -4.51 -9.39 23.03
CA ASN A 217 -4.94 -9.09 21.66
C ASN A 217 -6.09 -9.99 21.17
N ALA A 218 -6.82 -10.66 22.07
CA ALA A 218 -7.98 -11.50 21.70
C ALA A 218 -9.09 -10.68 21.00
N LEU A 219 -9.09 -9.36 21.19
CA LEU A 219 -9.93 -8.41 20.46
C LEU A 219 -9.47 -8.14 19.00
N ASN A 220 -8.29 -8.63 18.59
CA ASN A 220 -7.68 -8.37 17.28
C ASN A 220 -7.41 -9.64 16.44
N TRP A 221 -7.89 -10.81 16.87
CA TRP A 221 -7.55 -12.08 16.21
C TRP A 221 -8.70 -12.67 15.39
N VAL A 222 -8.90 -12.12 14.18
CA VAL A 222 -9.09 -12.93 12.95
C VAL A 222 -8.55 -12.16 11.76
N ASN A 223 -7.23 -12.17 11.60
CA ASN A 223 -6.62 -11.86 10.32
C ASN A 223 -5.69 -13.01 9.93
N ARG A 224 -6.27 -14.08 9.37
CA ARG A 224 -5.82 -14.71 8.11
C ARG A 224 -6.48 -16.05 7.86
N TYR A 225 -7.09 -16.15 6.68
CA TYR A 225 -6.62 -17.01 5.62
C TYR A 225 -6.87 -16.30 4.29
N CYS A 226 -5.84 -16.27 3.45
CA CYS A 226 -5.85 -15.93 2.01
C CYS A 226 -5.95 -14.44 1.63
N CYS A 227 -5.19 -14.13 0.57
CA CYS A 227 -5.14 -12.87 -0.16
C CYS A 227 -6.53 -12.22 -0.30
N ASP A 228 -6.65 -10.95 0.06
CA ASP A 228 -7.81 -10.17 -0.41
C ASP A 228 -7.72 -10.08 -1.94
N PRO A 229 -8.75 -10.51 -2.70
CA PRO A 229 -8.80 -10.39 -4.16
C PRO A 229 -8.63 -8.94 -4.64
N ILE A 230 -8.84 -7.98 -3.75
CA ILE A 230 -8.76 -6.53 -3.99
C ILE A 230 -7.30 -6.07 -4.13
N PHE A 231 -6.35 -6.81 -3.55
CA PHE A 231 -4.98 -6.35 -3.36
C PHE A 231 -3.91 -7.08 -4.19
N MET A 232 -4.20 -8.26 -4.75
CA MET A 232 -3.36 -8.94 -5.76
C MET A 232 -4.19 -9.94 -6.59
N PRO A 233 -4.54 -9.63 -7.86
CA PRO A 233 -5.34 -10.53 -8.69
C PRO A 233 -4.56 -11.69 -9.36
N ASN A 234 -3.21 -11.69 -9.32
CA ASN A 234 -2.38 -12.60 -10.13
C ASN A 234 -1.60 -13.65 -9.32
N PHE A 235 -2.09 -14.05 -8.16
CA PHE A 235 -1.51 -15.18 -7.40
C PHE A 235 -2.63 -16.10 -6.91
N CYS A 236 -3.22 -16.82 -7.87
CA CYS A 236 -3.91 -18.08 -7.65
C CYS A 236 -3.22 -19.12 -8.52
#